data_AF-A0A960KIQ7-F1
#
_entry.id   AF-A0A960KIQ7-F1
#
_cell.length_a   1.000
_cell.length_b   1.000
_cell.length_c   1.000
_cell.angle_alpha   90.00
_cell.angle_beta   90.00
_cell.angle_gamma   90.00
#
_symmetry.space_group_name_H-M   'P 1'
#
loop_
_entity.id
_entity.type
_entity.pdbx_description
1 polymer ?
#
loop_
_entity_poly.entity_id
_entity_poly.type
_entity_poly.pdbx_seq_one_letter_code
_entity_poly.pdbx_strand_id
1 'polypeptide(L)'
;MIFFCLITIKFCLVDTTKPLQQPDLVALEEALKGDLTDEQKAELHFKLGSLLLQQRDATEARDHLELALSLFPPSRIEARTSAEITLSSCELLLANGERALALSRSAYDTRLKEFGDKHPLVARALIAWGKALAHEGDESALEKFIAAREILSDVTPIPRAELAQLYSVTAAYFMKIDQAESAVQALQVGLDYADDSEPLAIQMKLQLSEAHMANSDTMYAEPILREVSQAPNATELQKAMAAFGLANIYKLWHNDEIALSMFDTAFVAFSSMENRRFTIACLIHQAQILRANGRMQEALLKEAKIMNVGGREDDVVTSREAPIRLEDVRSADPINQ
;
A
#
# COMPACT_ATOMS: atom_id res chain seq x y z
N MET A 1 18.84 -28.37 9.79
CA MET A 1 18.45 -26.95 9.96
C MET A 1 18.67 -26.24 8.64
N ILE A 2 17.63 -26.16 7.82
CA ILE A 2 17.68 -25.54 6.48
C ILE A 2 17.19 -24.10 6.66
N PHE A 3 18.07 -23.13 6.42
CA PHE A 3 17.76 -21.70 6.42
C PHE A 3 16.86 -21.41 5.20
N PHE A 4 15.56 -21.22 5.43
CA PHE A 4 14.65 -20.67 4.42
C PHE A 4 14.91 -19.15 4.34
N CYS A 5 15.50 -18.71 3.23
CA CYS A 5 15.57 -17.30 2.87
C CYS A 5 14.16 -16.86 2.40
N LEU A 6 13.27 -16.60 3.36
CA LEU A 6 12.04 -15.84 3.14
C LEU A 6 12.47 -14.40 2.84
N ILE A 7 12.60 -14.05 1.56
CA ILE A 7 12.56 -12.65 1.15
C ILE A 7 11.12 -12.20 1.39
N THR A 8 10.86 -11.69 2.59
CA THR A 8 9.58 -11.09 2.96
C THR A 8 9.45 -9.81 2.16
N ILE A 9 8.80 -9.87 0.99
CA ILE A 9 8.38 -8.69 0.26
C ILE A 9 7.26 -8.06 1.08
N LYS A 10 7.61 -7.20 2.05
CA LYS A 10 6.65 -6.40 2.82
C LYS A 10 5.86 -5.51 1.85
N PHE A 11 4.55 -5.72 1.77
CA PHE A 11 3.61 -4.93 1.00
C PHE A 11 3.32 -3.62 1.73
N CYS A 12 3.72 -2.48 1.15
CA CYS A 12 3.13 -1.18 1.49
C CYS A 12 1.99 -0.90 0.49
N LEU A 13 0.83 -1.49 0.75
CA LEU A 13 -0.39 -1.24 -0.02
C LEU A 13 -1.12 -0.03 0.56
N VAL A 14 -0.93 1.12 -0.08
CA VAL A 14 -1.77 2.32 0.06
C VAL A 14 -2.67 2.42 -1.17
N ASP A 15 -3.94 2.73 -0.94
CA ASP A 15 -5.05 2.93 -1.88
C ASP A 15 -4.73 2.90 -3.38
N THR A 16 -5.37 1.98 -4.10
CA THR A 16 -5.53 2.05 -5.56
C THR A 16 -7.02 2.02 -5.89
N THR A 17 -7.70 3.10 -5.49
CA THR A 17 -9.13 3.28 -5.78
C THR A 17 -9.30 3.83 -7.20
N LYS A 18 -9.71 2.95 -8.12
CA LYS A 18 -10.10 3.19 -9.52
C LYS A 18 -8.98 3.67 -10.47
N PRO A 19 -9.00 3.29 -11.76
CA PRO A 19 -8.53 4.19 -12.79
C PRO A 19 -9.47 5.39 -12.80
N LEU A 20 -9.15 6.42 -12.03
CA LEU A 20 -9.79 7.73 -12.17
C LEU A 20 -9.40 8.27 -13.54
N GLN A 21 -10.41 8.57 -14.34
CA GLN A 21 -10.25 8.87 -15.74
C GLN A 21 -9.45 10.17 -15.85
N GLN A 22 -8.36 10.18 -16.64
CA GLN A 22 -7.64 11.39 -17.08
C GLN A 22 -8.51 12.65 -17.30
N PRO A 23 -9.77 12.58 -17.79
CA PRO A 23 -10.68 13.73 -17.85
C PRO A 23 -10.91 14.50 -16.54
N ASP A 24 -10.85 13.88 -15.36
CA ASP A 24 -11.06 14.61 -14.09
C ASP A 24 -9.89 15.54 -13.76
N LEU A 25 -8.65 15.10 -14.02
CA LEU A 25 -7.45 15.93 -13.88
C LEU A 25 -7.48 17.09 -14.89
N VAL A 26 -7.72 16.78 -16.16
CA VAL A 26 -7.79 17.78 -17.24
C VAL A 26 -8.88 18.81 -16.96
N ALA A 27 -10.04 18.39 -16.46
CA ALA A 27 -11.12 19.32 -16.10
C ALA A 27 -10.73 20.26 -14.95
N LEU A 28 -9.99 19.78 -13.95
CA LEU A 28 -9.51 20.60 -12.84
C LEU A 28 -8.41 21.57 -13.29
N GLU A 29 -7.49 21.12 -14.14
CA GLU A 29 -6.44 21.97 -14.74
C GLU A 29 -7.04 23.06 -15.63
N GLU A 30 -8.06 22.75 -16.43
CA GLU A 30 -8.79 23.74 -17.22
C GLU A 30 -9.57 24.70 -16.32
N ALA A 31 -10.21 24.21 -15.26
CA ALA A 31 -10.90 25.07 -14.30
C ALA A 31 -9.95 26.08 -13.63
N LEU A 32 -8.71 25.67 -13.34
CA LEU A 32 -7.67 26.54 -12.77
C LEU A 32 -7.25 27.70 -13.69
N LYS A 33 -7.49 27.61 -15.00
CA LYS A 33 -7.21 28.70 -15.96
C LYS A 33 -8.27 29.81 -15.94
N GLY A 34 -9.40 29.59 -15.28
CA GLY A 34 -10.46 30.57 -15.13
C GLY A 34 -10.10 31.74 -14.20
N ASP A 35 -10.90 32.79 -14.24
CA ASP A 35 -10.82 33.87 -13.26
C ASP A 35 -11.47 33.41 -11.94
N LEU A 36 -10.63 33.04 -10.97
CA LEU A 36 -11.01 32.42 -9.72
C LEU A 36 -10.49 33.23 -8.54
N THR A 37 -11.30 33.29 -7.47
CA THR A 37 -10.83 33.78 -6.17
C THR A 37 -9.76 32.84 -5.59
N ASP A 38 -8.92 33.35 -4.69
CA ASP A 38 -7.88 32.56 -4.04
C ASP A 38 -8.45 31.34 -3.31
N GLU A 39 -9.63 31.47 -2.71
CA GLU A 39 -10.31 30.36 -2.03
C GLU A 39 -10.78 29.27 -3.01
N GLN A 40 -11.33 29.65 -4.16
CA GLN A 40 -11.71 28.69 -5.20
C GLN A 40 -10.48 27.99 -5.78
N LYS A 41 -9.38 28.73 -6.00
CA LYS A 41 -8.10 28.15 -6.43
C LYS A 41 -7.59 27.16 -5.38
N ALA A 42 -7.63 27.51 -4.10
CA ALA A 42 -7.19 26.63 -3.02
C ALA A 42 -7.94 25.29 -3.04
N GLU A 43 -9.27 25.33 -3.20
CA GLU A 43 -10.10 24.13 -3.27
C GLU A 43 -9.78 23.26 -4.50
N LEU A 44 -9.55 23.87 -5.66
CA LEU A 44 -9.17 23.14 -6.87
C LEU A 44 -7.77 22.52 -6.72
N HIS A 45 -6.80 23.26 -6.18
CA HIS A 45 -5.47 22.73 -5.89
C HIS A 45 -5.54 21.58 -4.87
N PHE A 46 -6.37 21.68 -3.83
CA PHE A 46 -6.56 20.60 -2.87
C PHE A 46 -7.14 19.33 -3.52
N LYS A 47 -8.15 19.49 -4.39
CA LYS A 47 -8.76 18.36 -5.14
C LYS A 47 -7.76 17.73 -6.10
N LEU A 48 -7.03 18.55 -6.85
CA LEU A 48 -6.03 18.11 -7.82
C LEU A 48 -4.91 17.34 -7.11
N GLY A 49 -4.36 17.89 -6.02
CA GLY A 49 -3.37 17.21 -5.21
C GLY A 49 -3.87 15.91 -4.59
N SER A 50 -5.14 15.86 -4.16
CA SER A 50 -5.75 14.61 -3.64
C SER A 50 -5.89 13.54 -4.73
N LEU A 51 -6.26 13.92 -5.96
CA LEU A 51 -6.36 13.00 -7.10
C LEU A 51 -4.99 12.52 -7.57
N LEU A 52 -4.01 13.41 -7.66
CA LEU A 52 -2.62 13.04 -8.00
C LEU A 52 -2.03 12.07 -6.98
N LEU A 53 -2.32 12.28 -5.69
CA LEU A 53 -1.93 11.36 -4.64
C LEU A 53 -2.55 9.96 -4.82
N GLN A 54 -3.84 9.89 -5.19
CA GLN A 54 -4.50 8.62 -5.53
C GLN A 54 -3.87 7.95 -6.76
N GLN A 55 -3.29 8.73 -7.68
CA GLN A 55 -2.54 8.24 -8.84
C GLN A 55 -1.07 7.93 -8.54
N ARG A 56 -0.66 8.04 -7.27
CA ARG A 56 0.73 7.83 -6.80
C ARG A 56 1.73 8.86 -7.33
N ASP A 57 1.28 9.96 -7.93
CA ASP A 57 2.15 11.10 -8.23
C ASP A 57 2.29 11.99 -6.99
N ALA A 58 3.02 11.48 -6.00
CA ALA A 58 3.22 12.17 -4.74
C ALA A 58 4.02 13.48 -4.88
N THR A 59 4.84 13.61 -5.94
CA THR A 59 5.67 14.78 -6.18
C THR A 59 4.79 15.95 -6.64
N GLU A 60 3.98 15.73 -7.68
CA GLU A 60 3.08 16.77 -8.17
C GLU A 60 1.96 17.05 -7.16
N ALA A 61 1.44 16.00 -6.50
CA ALA A 61 0.44 16.16 -5.44
C ALA A 61 0.91 17.11 -4.33
N ARG A 62 2.18 17.00 -3.91
CA ARG A 62 2.77 17.86 -2.88
C ARG A 62 2.68 19.33 -3.27
N ASP A 63 3.09 19.67 -4.48
CA ASP A 63 3.15 21.06 -4.95
C ASP A 63 1.74 21.70 -4.98
N HIS A 64 0.73 20.94 -5.44
CA HIS A 64 -0.66 21.39 -5.40
C HIS A 64 -1.19 21.56 -3.97
N LEU A 65 -0.89 20.65 -3.06
CA LEU A 65 -1.35 20.72 -1.67
C LEU A 65 -0.68 21.85 -0.89
N GLU A 66 0.61 22.12 -1.13
CA GLU A 66 1.31 23.29 -0.57
C GLU A 66 0.67 24.60 -1.05
N LEU A 67 0.37 24.70 -2.34
CA LEU A 67 -0.31 25.86 -2.90
C LEU A 67 -1.70 26.03 -2.30
N ALA A 68 -2.48 24.95 -2.15
CA ALA A 68 -3.78 24.99 -1.48
C ALA A 68 -3.67 25.54 -0.04
N LEU A 69 -2.70 25.06 0.74
CA LEU A 69 -2.45 25.52 2.10
C LEU A 69 -2.06 27.00 2.18
N SER A 70 -1.32 27.50 1.19
CA SER A 70 -0.92 28.91 1.13
C SER A 70 -2.10 29.84 0.80
N LEU A 71 -3.08 29.34 0.05
CA LEU A 71 -4.23 30.11 -0.43
C LEU A 71 -5.44 30.05 0.52
N PHE A 72 -5.62 28.96 1.28
CA PHE A 72 -6.73 28.86 2.22
C PHE A 72 -6.64 29.94 3.31
N PRO A 73 -7.68 30.76 3.52
CA PRO A 73 -7.65 31.76 4.58
C PRO A 73 -7.67 31.08 5.97
N PRO A 74 -7.13 31.73 7.02
CA PRO A 74 -7.05 31.14 8.37
C PRO A 74 -8.40 30.70 8.95
N SER A 75 -9.51 31.32 8.50
CA SER A 75 -10.87 30.96 8.90
C SER A 75 -11.34 29.60 8.37
N ARG A 76 -10.71 29.04 7.33
CA ARG A 76 -11.08 27.76 6.69
C ARG A 76 -10.36 26.59 7.35
N ILE A 77 -10.55 26.46 8.66
CA ILE A 77 -9.83 25.52 9.54
C ILE A 77 -9.97 24.07 9.06
N GLU A 78 -11.19 23.63 8.73
CA GLU A 78 -11.44 22.26 8.25
C GLU A 78 -10.71 21.96 6.94
N ALA A 79 -10.76 22.88 5.97
CA ALA A 79 -10.11 22.72 4.68
C ALA A 79 -8.58 22.70 4.82
N ARG A 80 -8.02 23.65 5.59
CA ARG A 80 -6.57 23.71 5.88
C ARG A 80 -6.08 22.43 6.52
N THR A 81 -6.70 22.01 7.62
CA THR A 81 -6.27 20.79 8.33
C THR A 81 -6.49 19.52 7.50
N SER A 82 -7.46 19.52 6.57
CA SER A 82 -7.61 18.41 5.60
C SER A 82 -6.47 18.38 4.58
N ALA A 83 -6.07 19.55 4.06
CA ALA A 83 -4.91 19.66 3.17
C ALA A 83 -3.59 19.28 3.89
N GLU A 84 -3.42 19.62 5.17
CA GLU A 84 -2.27 19.18 5.97
C GLU A 84 -2.21 17.66 6.12
N ILE A 85 -3.35 17.00 6.34
CA ILE A 85 -3.44 15.53 6.45
C ILE A 85 -3.15 14.85 5.11
N THR A 86 -3.70 15.37 4.01
CA THR A 86 -3.39 14.84 2.67
C THR A 86 -1.92 15.05 2.31
N LEU A 87 -1.36 16.21 2.64
CA LEU A 87 0.06 16.50 2.45
C LEU A 87 0.94 15.59 3.31
N SER A 88 0.56 15.33 4.56
CA SER A 88 1.24 14.35 5.42
C SER A 88 1.29 12.97 4.75
N SER A 89 0.19 12.53 4.12
CA SER A 89 0.16 11.27 3.37
C SER A 89 1.08 11.29 2.13
N CYS A 90 1.21 12.43 1.44
CA CYS A 90 2.18 12.61 0.36
C CYS A 90 3.62 12.48 0.86
N GLU A 91 3.94 13.15 1.97
CA GLU A 91 5.29 13.12 2.56
C GLU A 91 5.69 11.70 3.00
N LEU A 92 4.74 10.88 3.46
CA LEU A 92 5.00 9.45 3.74
C LEU A 92 5.35 8.66 2.48
N LEU A 93 4.72 8.95 1.33
CA LEU A 93 5.07 8.31 0.06
C LEU A 93 6.43 8.77 -0.47
N LEU A 94 6.82 10.00 -0.15
CA LEU A 94 8.14 10.57 -0.48
C LEU A 94 9.22 10.21 0.55
N ALA A 95 8.94 9.30 1.50
CA ALA A 95 9.84 8.88 2.57
C ALA A 95 10.35 10.04 3.46
N ASN A 96 9.52 11.06 3.68
CA ASN A 96 9.80 12.21 4.53
C ASN A 96 8.91 12.19 5.78
N GLY A 97 9.14 11.19 6.65
CA GLY A 97 8.26 10.96 7.79
C GLY A 97 8.33 12.04 8.87
N GLU A 98 9.46 12.75 9.05
CA GLU A 98 9.54 13.90 9.96
C GLU A 98 8.54 15.00 9.59
N ARG A 99 8.45 15.34 8.29
CA ARG A 99 7.50 16.34 7.80
C ARG A 99 6.06 15.82 7.90
N ALA A 100 5.83 14.56 7.57
CA ALA A 100 4.52 13.92 7.73
C ALA A 100 4.02 13.96 9.19
N LEU A 101 4.93 13.75 10.15
CA LEU A 101 4.65 13.80 11.58
C LEU A 101 4.30 15.23 12.03
N ALA A 102 5.08 16.22 11.60
CA ALA A 102 4.83 17.62 11.92
C ALA A 102 3.46 18.10 11.40
N LEU A 103 3.13 17.77 10.15
CA LEU A 103 1.85 18.13 9.52
C LEU A 103 0.66 17.46 10.20
N SER A 104 0.73 16.15 10.42
CA SER A 104 -0.37 15.40 11.04
C SER A 104 -0.62 15.83 12.50
N ARG A 105 0.45 16.11 13.25
CA ARG A 105 0.34 16.67 14.60
C ARG A 105 -0.26 18.08 14.62
N SER A 106 0.19 18.96 13.72
CA SER A 106 -0.38 20.32 13.59
C SER A 106 -1.88 20.28 13.30
N ALA A 107 -2.30 19.41 12.37
CA ALA A 107 -3.70 19.21 12.04
C ALA A 107 -4.50 18.68 13.23
N TYR A 108 -3.92 17.74 14.01
CA TYR A 108 -4.53 17.23 15.23
C TYR A 108 -4.71 18.33 16.29
N ASP A 109 -3.65 19.06 16.62
CA ASP A 109 -3.68 20.11 17.66
C ASP A 109 -4.71 21.19 17.31
N THR A 110 -4.75 21.59 16.04
CA THR A 110 -5.74 22.55 15.54
C THR A 110 -7.16 22.01 15.65
N ARG A 111 -7.41 20.78 15.18
CA ARG A 111 -8.76 20.20 15.22
C ARG A 111 -9.24 19.93 16.63
N LEU A 112 -8.35 19.51 17.52
CA LEU A 112 -8.66 19.28 18.94
C LEU A 112 -9.13 20.58 19.58
N LYS A 113 -8.39 21.67 19.35
CA LYS A 113 -8.71 22.99 19.91
C LYS A 113 -10.05 23.54 19.39
N GLU A 114 -10.31 23.39 18.10
CA GLU A 114 -11.41 24.09 17.42
C GLU A 114 -12.72 23.27 17.42
N PHE A 115 -12.64 21.93 17.42
CA PHE A 115 -13.81 21.05 17.35
C PHE A 115 -14.05 20.20 18.60
N GLY A 116 -13.07 20.07 19.49
CA GLY A 116 -13.15 19.23 20.69
C GLY A 116 -12.73 17.78 20.44
N ASP A 117 -12.40 17.08 21.54
CA ASP A 117 -11.78 15.75 21.57
C ASP A 117 -12.63 14.61 20.98
N LYS A 118 -13.96 14.75 21.00
CA LYS A 118 -14.92 13.76 20.46
C LYS A 118 -15.33 14.01 19.01
N HIS A 119 -14.77 15.00 18.32
CA HIS A 119 -15.19 15.32 16.96
C HIS A 119 -14.62 14.33 15.92
N PRO A 120 -15.40 13.89 14.90
CA PRO A 120 -14.90 12.97 13.87
C PRO A 120 -13.66 13.47 13.12
N LEU A 121 -13.51 14.78 12.94
CA LEU A 121 -12.30 15.36 12.33
C LEU A 121 -11.04 15.14 13.18
N VAL A 122 -11.17 15.11 14.51
CA VAL A 122 -10.06 14.78 15.42
C VAL A 122 -9.66 13.33 15.24
N ALA A 123 -10.62 12.41 15.11
CA ALA A 123 -10.32 11.02 14.78
C ALA A 123 -9.53 10.89 13.46
N ARG A 124 -9.94 11.59 12.40
CA ARG A 124 -9.21 11.59 11.12
C ARG A 124 -7.76 12.09 11.27
N ALA A 125 -7.54 13.10 12.11
CA ALA A 125 -6.19 13.60 12.38
C ALA A 125 -5.36 12.60 13.20
N LEU A 126 -5.98 11.93 14.18
CA LEU A 126 -5.35 10.84 14.93
C LEU A 126 -4.93 9.67 14.02
N ILE A 127 -5.76 9.31 13.03
CA ILE A 127 -5.41 8.27 12.04
C ILE A 127 -4.18 8.70 11.23
N ALA A 128 -4.16 9.94 10.74
CA ALA A 128 -3.02 10.46 9.99
C ALA A 128 -1.73 10.50 10.84
N TRP A 129 -1.85 10.93 12.09
CA TRP A 129 -0.74 10.96 13.02
C TRP A 129 -0.24 9.55 13.37
N GLY A 130 -1.14 8.60 13.63
CA GLY A 130 -0.81 7.20 13.85
C GLY A 130 -0.08 6.59 12.65
N LYS A 131 -0.49 6.91 11.41
CA LYS A 131 0.23 6.48 10.19
C LYS A 131 1.65 7.04 10.14
N ALA A 132 1.84 8.32 10.48
CA ALA A 132 3.16 8.94 10.49
C ALA A 132 4.08 8.33 11.58
N LEU A 133 3.55 8.12 12.79
CA LEU A 133 4.27 7.42 13.86
C LEU A 133 4.65 5.99 13.46
N ALA A 134 3.71 5.26 12.87
CA ALA A 134 3.94 3.90 12.39
C ALA A 134 5.02 3.86 11.30
N HIS A 135 5.10 4.87 10.44
CA HIS A 135 6.16 4.98 9.41
C HIS A 135 7.54 5.07 10.05
N GLU A 136 7.69 5.91 11.07
CA GLU A 136 8.93 6.08 11.86
C GLU A 136 9.23 4.89 12.79
N GLY A 137 8.29 3.96 12.96
CA GLY A 137 8.45 2.81 13.85
C GLY A 137 8.19 3.16 15.33
N ASP A 138 7.48 4.24 15.60
CA ASP A 138 7.04 4.62 16.94
C ASP A 138 5.81 3.80 17.36
N GLU A 139 5.93 3.08 18.48
CA GLU A 139 4.89 2.19 19.00
C GLU A 139 3.63 2.93 19.49
N SER A 140 3.75 4.23 19.77
CA SER A 140 2.61 5.08 20.15
C SER A 140 1.59 5.27 19.02
N ALA A 141 1.90 4.83 17.80
CA ALA A 141 0.96 4.76 16.67
C ALA A 141 -0.33 4.03 17.05
N LEU A 142 -0.23 2.90 17.76
CA LEU A 142 -1.37 2.10 18.15
C LEU A 142 -2.32 2.86 19.08
N GLU A 143 -1.79 3.66 20.01
CA GLU A 143 -2.60 4.50 20.90
C GLU A 143 -3.46 5.49 20.09
N LYS A 144 -2.90 6.05 19.01
CA LYS A 144 -3.64 6.99 18.15
C LYS A 144 -4.73 6.27 17.37
N PHE A 145 -4.49 5.05 16.88
CA PHE A 145 -5.52 4.24 16.23
C PHE A 145 -6.65 3.85 17.19
N ILE A 146 -6.31 3.48 18.44
CA ILE A 146 -7.30 3.16 19.48
C ILE A 146 -8.16 4.39 19.79
N ALA A 147 -7.54 5.55 20.03
CA ALA A 147 -8.26 6.79 20.30
C ALA A 147 -9.16 7.22 19.13
N ALA A 148 -8.70 7.08 17.89
CA ALA A 148 -9.51 7.35 16.71
C ALA A 148 -10.72 6.40 16.63
N ARG A 149 -10.53 5.12 16.94
CA ARG A 149 -11.61 4.12 16.94
C ARG A 149 -12.67 4.46 17.98
N GLU A 150 -12.27 4.82 19.20
CA GLU A 150 -13.20 5.22 20.26
C GLU A 150 -14.08 6.38 19.81
N ILE A 151 -13.48 7.44 19.26
CA ILE A 151 -14.23 8.59 18.75
C ILE A 151 -15.19 8.16 17.65
N LEU A 152 -14.73 7.44 16.62
CA LEU A 152 -15.57 7.03 15.50
C LEU A 152 -16.69 6.06 15.90
N SER A 153 -16.48 5.22 16.93
CA SER A 153 -17.50 4.30 17.42
C SER A 153 -18.65 5.01 18.15
N ASP A 154 -18.38 6.20 18.70
CA ASP A 154 -19.37 7.02 19.40
C ASP A 154 -20.23 7.88 18.43
N VAL A 155 -19.84 7.98 17.15
CA VAL A 155 -20.53 8.83 16.15
C VAL A 155 -21.79 8.15 15.62
N THR A 156 -22.91 8.90 15.55
CA THR A 156 -24.19 8.41 15.01
C THR A 156 -24.64 9.26 13.81
N PRO A 157 -24.93 8.65 12.64
CA PRO A 157 -24.76 7.23 12.32
C PRO A 157 -23.28 6.81 12.29
N ILE A 158 -23.03 5.51 12.52
CA ILE A 158 -21.67 4.97 12.56
C ILE A 158 -20.97 5.21 11.20
N PRO A 159 -19.79 5.85 11.18
CA PRO A 159 -19.02 6.12 9.97
C PRO A 159 -18.31 4.84 9.51
N ARG A 160 -19.05 3.97 8.83
CA ARG A 160 -18.61 2.61 8.46
C ARG A 160 -17.35 2.62 7.58
N ALA A 161 -17.28 3.49 6.57
CA ALA A 161 -16.14 3.57 5.67
C ALA A 161 -14.86 4.00 6.41
N GLU A 162 -14.95 5.00 7.29
CA GLU A 162 -13.83 5.47 8.09
C GLU A 162 -13.34 4.41 9.09
N LEU A 163 -14.26 3.64 9.69
CA LEU A 163 -13.88 2.51 10.55
C LEU A 163 -13.19 1.40 9.77
N ALA A 164 -13.71 1.03 8.58
CA ALA A 164 -13.07 0.03 7.72
C ALA A 164 -11.63 0.45 7.36
N GLN A 165 -11.44 1.72 6.97
CA GLN A 165 -10.11 2.28 6.70
C GLN A 165 -9.21 2.25 7.94
N LEU A 166 -9.73 2.59 9.11
CA LEU A 166 -8.99 2.53 10.37
C LEU A 166 -8.50 1.11 10.68
N TYR A 167 -9.36 0.11 10.53
CA TYR A 167 -8.98 -1.28 10.72
C TYR A 167 -7.94 -1.76 9.70
N SER A 168 -8.07 -1.37 8.43
CA SER A 168 -7.07 -1.67 7.40
C SER A 168 -5.69 -1.10 7.75
N VAL A 169 -5.61 0.15 8.22
CA VAL A 169 -4.31 0.77 8.56
C VAL A 169 -3.74 0.23 9.86
N THR A 170 -4.60 -0.14 10.82
CA THR A 170 -4.20 -0.81 12.06
C THR A 170 -3.63 -2.20 11.77
N ALA A 171 -4.24 -2.95 10.85
CA ALA A 171 -3.73 -4.23 10.42
C ALA A 171 -2.39 -4.12 9.69
N ALA A 172 -2.22 -3.12 8.82
CA ALA A 172 -0.93 -2.83 8.19
C ALA A 172 0.16 -2.51 9.22
N TYR A 173 -0.17 -1.80 10.30
CA TYR A 173 0.73 -1.60 11.43
C TYR A 173 1.10 -2.92 12.11
N PHE A 174 0.12 -3.77 12.44
CA PHE A 174 0.38 -5.09 13.03
C PHE A 174 1.27 -5.97 12.15
N MET A 175 1.05 -5.96 10.83
CA MET A 175 1.92 -6.65 9.87
C MET A 175 3.36 -6.11 9.88
N LYS A 176 3.55 -4.79 10.08
CA LYS A 176 4.89 -4.19 10.14
C LYS A 176 5.68 -4.68 11.35
N ILE A 177 5.01 -4.83 12.49
CA ILE A 177 5.60 -5.34 13.76
C ILE A 177 5.47 -6.86 13.92
N ASP A 178 5.23 -7.57 12.82
CA ASP A 178 5.17 -9.03 12.72
C ASP A 178 4.12 -9.69 13.66
N GLN A 179 3.02 -8.97 13.95
CA GLN A 179 1.85 -9.44 14.70
C GLN A 179 0.72 -9.88 13.75
N ALA A 180 0.98 -10.91 12.95
CA ALA A 180 0.06 -11.37 11.91
C ALA A 180 -1.34 -11.75 12.43
N GLU A 181 -1.43 -12.41 13.60
CA GLU A 181 -2.72 -12.77 14.21
C GLU A 181 -3.58 -11.53 14.53
N SER A 182 -2.98 -10.49 15.10
CA SER A 182 -3.67 -9.22 15.38
C SER A 182 -4.09 -8.50 14.10
N ALA A 183 -3.30 -8.62 13.02
CA ALA A 183 -3.68 -8.10 11.71
C ALA A 183 -4.91 -8.84 11.13
N VAL A 184 -4.95 -10.16 11.23
CA VAL A 184 -6.12 -10.98 10.84
C VAL A 184 -7.37 -10.53 11.59
N GLN A 185 -7.29 -10.42 12.92
CA GLN A 185 -8.42 -10.00 13.75
C GLN A 185 -8.91 -8.60 13.37
N ALA A 186 -7.99 -7.64 13.18
CA ALA A 186 -8.34 -6.28 12.78
C ALA A 186 -9.03 -6.25 11.41
N LEU A 187 -8.54 -7.02 10.43
CA LEU A 187 -9.12 -7.04 9.08
C LEU A 187 -10.49 -7.72 9.03
N GLN A 188 -10.70 -8.78 9.80
CA GLN A 188 -12.01 -9.43 9.91
C GLN A 188 -13.06 -8.44 10.44
N VAL A 189 -12.76 -7.76 11.54
CA VAL A 189 -13.66 -6.74 12.10
C VAL A 189 -13.83 -5.58 11.12
N GLY A 190 -12.77 -5.15 10.44
CA GLY A 190 -12.85 -4.09 9.45
C GLY A 190 -13.74 -4.43 8.25
N LEU A 191 -13.72 -5.68 7.79
CA LEU A 191 -14.57 -6.17 6.70
C LEU A 191 -16.06 -6.18 7.11
N ASP A 192 -16.39 -6.34 8.39
CA ASP A 192 -17.78 -6.19 8.88
C ASP A 192 -18.33 -4.77 8.70
N TYR A 193 -17.45 -3.77 8.54
CA TYR A 193 -17.81 -2.38 8.25
C TYR A 193 -17.81 -2.05 6.75
N ALA A 194 -16.99 -2.73 5.96
CA ALA A 194 -16.84 -2.47 4.53
C ALA A 194 -18.07 -2.94 3.73
N ASP A 195 -18.37 -2.26 2.62
CA ASP A 195 -19.31 -2.75 1.61
C ASP A 195 -18.52 -3.61 0.61
N ASP A 196 -18.95 -4.86 0.39
CA ASP A 196 -18.28 -5.81 -0.53
C ASP A 196 -18.14 -5.30 -1.97
N SER A 197 -18.99 -4.34 -2.38
CA SER A 197 -18.91 -3.71 -3.69
C SER A 197 -17.82 -2.64 -3.79
N GLU A 198 -17.26 -2.20 -2.67
CA GLU A 198 -16.25 -1.14 -2.63
C GLU A 198 -14.83 -1.66 -2.89
N PRO A 199 -13.98 -0.89 -3.60
CA PRO A 199 -12.57 -1.24 -3.81
C PRO A 199 -11.79 -1.48 -2.51
N LEU A 200 -12.19 -0.81 -1.42
CA LEU A 200 -11.60 -0.96 -0.10
C LEU A 200 -11.78 -2.38 0.44
N ALA A 201 -12.96 -3.00 0.28
CA ALA A 201 -13.20 -4.37 0.73
C ALA A 201 -12.27 -5.36 0.02
N ILE A 202 -12.04 -5.17 -1.29
CA ILE A 202 -11.09 -6.00 -2.07
C ILE A 202 -9.66 -5.83 -1.55
N GLN A 203 -9.24 -4.59 -1.29
CA GLN A 203 -7.92 -4.33 -0.71
C GLN A 203 -7.76 -4.97 0.67
N MET A 204 -8.78 -4.89 1.52
CA MET A 204 -8.78 -5.52 2.84
C MET A 204 -8.75 -7.05 2.74
N LYS A 205 -9.45 -7.65 1.76
CA LYS A 205 -9.34 -9.09 1.46
C LYS A 205 -7.93 -9.50 1.04
N LEU A 206 -7.25 -8.69 0.21
CA LEU A 206 -5.84 -8.92 -0.11
C LEU A 206 -4.94 -8.84 1.13
N GLN A 207 -5.09 -7.80 1.96
CA GLN A 207 -4.34 -7.68 3.21
C GLN A 207 -4.64 -8.85 4.17
N LEU A 208 -5.89 -9.34 4.20
CA LEU A 208 -6.29 -10.44 5.08
C LEU A 208 -5.65 -11.74 4.62
N SER A 209 -5.61 -11.99 3.31
CA SER A 209 -4.89 -13.13 2.75
C SER A 209 -3.39 -13.08 3.04
N GLU A 210 -2.77 -11.89 2.97
CA GLU A 210 -1.36 -11.70 3.34
C GLU A 210 -1.12 -11.97 4.82
N ALA A 211 -1.99 -11.47 5.70
CA ALA A 211 -1.91 -11.71 7.13
C ALA A 211 -2.06 -13.21 7.46
N HIS A 212 -2.99 -13.91 6.82
CA HIS A 212 -3.10 -15.37 6.94
C HIS A 212 -1.84 -16.09 6.45
N MET A 213 -1.27 -15.70 5.30
CA MET A 213 -0.02 -16.28 4.81
C MET A 213 1.14 -16.05 5.80
N ALA A 214 1.26 -14.86 6.38
CA ALA A 214 2.26 -14.55 7.40
C ALA A 214 2.05 -15.36 8.69
N ASN A 215 0.79 -15.65 9.04
CA ASN A 215 0.44 -16.53 10.16
C ASN A 215 0.56 -18.04 9.82
N SER A 216 1.09 -18.40 8.64
CA SER A 216 1.15 -19.78 8.12
C SER A 216 -0.22 -20.46 7.88
N ASP A 217 -1.30 -19.68 7.91
CA ASP A 217 -2.70 -20.09 7.72
C ASP A 217 -3.11 -20.10 6.24
N THR A 218 -2.28 -20.69 5.39
CA THR A 218 -2.45 -20.66 3.92
C THR A 218 -3.78 -21.25 3.43
N MET A 219 -4.41 -22.16 4.19
CA MET A 219 -5.75 -22.71 3.88
C MET A 219 -6.87 -21.66 3.93
N TYR A 220 -6.71 -20.60 4.74
CA TYR A 220 -7.68 -19.51 4.83
C TYR A 220 -7.41 -18.42 3.79
N ALA A 221 -6.14 -18.20 3.43
CA ALA A 221 -5.74 -17.22 2.43
C ALA A 221 -6.19 -17.58 1.00
N GLU A 222 -6.10 -18.87 0.64
CA GLU A 222 -6.39 -19.35 -0.71
C GLU A 222 -7.81 -19.00 -1.22
N PRO A 223 -8.90 -19.31 -0.51
CA PRO A 223 -10.25 -19.01 -0.99
C PRO A 223 -10.50 -17.51 -1.14
N ILE A 224 -9.92 -16.69 -0.26
CA ILE A 224 -10.02 -15.23 -0.31
C ILE A 224 -9.34 -14.70 -1.59
N LEU A 225 -8.14 -15.17 -1.91
CA LEU A 225 -7.43 -14.77 -3.12
C LEU A 225 -8.16 -15.22 -4.39
N ARG A 226 -8.78 -16.40 -4.38
CA ARG A 226 -9.65 -16.84 -5.47
C ARG A 226 -10.84 -15.91 -5.67
N GLU A 227 -11.50 -15.51 -4.58
CA GLU A 227 -12.60 -14.56 -4.62
C GLU A 227 -12.15 -13.24 -5.25
N VAL A 228 -11.03 -12.67 -4.78
CA VAL A 228 -10.48 -11.42 -5.33
C VAL A 228 -10.14 -11.56 -6.82
N SER A 229 -9.57 -12.69 -7.25
CA SER A 229 -9.21 -12.90 -8.66
C SER A 229 -10.41 -12.91 -9.61
N GLN A 230 -11.59 -13.29 -9.08
CA GLN A 230 -12.85 -13.41 -9.82
C GLN A 230 -13.77 -12.21 -9.61
N ALA A 231 -13.44 -11.30 -8.69
CA ALA A 231 -14.28 -10.16 -8.35
C ALA A 231 -14.41 -9.21 -9.57
N PRO A 232 -15.63 -8.86 -9.99
CA PRO A 232 -15.86 -8.05 -11.19
C PRO A 232 -15.38 -6.60 -11.03
N ASN A 233 -15.35 -6.11 -9.79
CA ASN A 233 -14.91 -4.78 -9.38
C ASN A 233 -13.41 -4.72 -9.02
N ALA A 234 -12.68 -5.85 -9.05
CA ALA A 234 -11.24 -5.84 -8.82
C ALA A 234 -10.50 -5.21 -10.00
N THR A 235 -9.56 -4.33 -9.68
CA THR A 235 -8.61 -3.77 -10.65
C THR A 235 -7.66 -4.85 -11.17
N GLU A 236 -7.07 -4.61 -12.34
CA GLU A 236 -6.06 -5.51 -12.89
C GLU A 236 -4.86 -5.68 -11.95
N LEU A 237 -4.50 -4.63 -11.20
CA LEU A 237 -3.47 -4.73 -10.15
C LEU A 237 -3.90 -5.68 -9.02
N GLN A 238 -5.12 -5.54 -8.52
CA GLN A 238 -5.64 -6.42 -7.46
C GLN A 238 -5.73 -7.88 -7.92
N LYS A 239 -6.14 -8.13 -9.16
CA LYS A 239 -6.16 -9.49 -9.75
C LYS A 239 -4.74 -10.05 -9.91
N ALA A 240 -3.78 -9.23 -10.37
CA ALA A 240 -2.38 -9.63 -10.49
C ALA A 240 -1.78 -9.98 -9.12
N MET A 241 -2.09 -9.19 -8.10
CA MET A 241 -1.71 -9.46 -6.72
C MET A 241 -2.34 -10.74 -6.18
N ALA A 242 -3.62 -10.99 -6.48
CA ALA A 242 -4.29 -12.22 -6.10
C ALA A 242 -3.63 -13.45 -6.75
N ALA A 243 -3.31 -13.38 -8.05
CA ALA A 243 -2.59 -14.43 -8.77
C ALA A 243 -1.19 -14.67 -8.17
N PHE A 244 -0.46 -13.61 -7.82
CA PHE A 244 0.84 -13.73 -7.16
C PHE A 244 0.73 -14.39 -5.77
N GLY A 245 -0.27 -14.03 -4.97
CA GLY A 245 -0.56 -14.67 -3.69
C GLY A 245 -0.87 -16.16 -3.83
N LEU A 246 -1.76 -16.51 -4.77
CA LEU A 246 -2.10 -17.91 -5.09
C LEU A 246 -0.87 -18.70 -5.53
N ALA A 247 -0.02 -18.11 -6.36
CA ALA A 247 1.22 -18.76 -6.81
C ALA A 247 2.14 -19.11 -5.63
N ASN A 248 2.27 -18.21 -4.66
CA ASN A 248 3.05 -18.47 -3.44
C ASN A 248 2.44 -19.59 -2.58
N ILE A 249 1.11 -19.62 -2.43
CA ILE A 249 0.42 -20.71 -1.72
C ILE A 249 0.66 -22.05 -2.42
N TYR A 250 0.48 -22.12 -3.73
CA TYR A 250 0.68 -23.37 -4.47
C TYR A 250 2.13 -23.84 -4.47
N LYS A 251 3.09 -22.91 -4.49
CA LYS A 251 4.51 -23.23 -4.29
C LYS A 251 4.73 -23.87 -2.91
N LEU A 252 4.14 -23.34 -1.85
CA LEU A 252 4.24 -23.90 -0.49
C LEU A 252 3.60 -25.29 -0.39
N TRP A 253 2.52 -25.54 -1.13
CA TRP A 253 1.86 -26.83 -1.20
C TRP A 253 2.52 -27.81 -2.19
N HIS A 254 3.69 -27.46 -2.74
CA HIS A 254 4.43 -28.27 -3.73
C HIS A 254 3.62 -28.58 -4.99
N ASN A 255 2.73 -27.68 -5.38
CA ASN A 255 1.98 -27.74 -6.63
C ASN A 255 2.62 -26.82 -7.68
N ASP A 256 3.83 -27.19 -8.07
CA ASP A 256 4.76 -26.32 -8.80
C ASP A 256 4.26 -25.89 -10.18
N GLU A 257 3.58 -26.77 -10.92
CA GLU A 257 3.05 -26.41 -12.24
C GLU A 257 1.91 -25.39 -12.14
N ILE A 258 1.04 -25.51 -11.12
CA ILE A 258 0.01 -24.49 -10.87
C ILE A 258 0.67 -23.19 -10.40
N ALA A 259 1.67 -23.27 -9.52
CA ALA A 259 2.41 -22.09 -9.07
C ALA A 259 3.07 -21.35 -10.23
N LEU A 260 3.74 -22.06 -11.14
CA LEU A 260 4.38 -21.48 -12.34
C LEU A 260 3.36 -20.78 -13.24
N SER A 261 2.22 -21.42 -13.51
CA SER A 261 1.12 -20.85 -14.31
C SER A 261 0.54 -19.57 -13.69
N MET A 262 0.34 -19.55 -12.37
CA MET A 262 -0.12 -18.37 -11.65
C MET A 262 0.93 -17.24 -11.64
N PHE A 263 2.22 -17.57 -11.50
CA PHE A 263 3.30 -16.59 -11.65
C PHE A 263 3.41 -16.05 -13.07
N ASP A 264 3.15 -16.84 -14.11
CA ASP A 264 3.13 -16.34 -15.49
C ASP A 264 1.96 -15.36 -15.70
N THR A 265 0.78 -15.66 -15.14
CA THR A 265 -0.38 -14.76 -15.16
C THR A 265 -0.06 -13.43 -14.47
N ALA A 266 0.50 -13.48 -13.26
CA ALA A 266 0.92 -12.30 -12.52
C ALA A 266 2.02 -11.52 -13.26
N PHE A 267 3.02 -12.21 -13.82
CA PHE A 267 4.12 -11.61 -14.59
C PHE A 267 3.61 -10.80 -15.78
N VAL A 268 2.68 -11.35 -16.56
CA VAL A 268 2.11 -10.65 -17.74
C VAL A 268 1.42 -9.36 -17.30
N ALA A 269 0.60 -9.42 -16.25
CA ALA A 269 -0.12 -8.27 -15.74
C ALA A 269 0.83 -7.20 -15.14
N PHE A 270 1.81 -7.59 -14.31
CA PHE A 270 2.77 -6.64 -13.76
C PHE A 270 3.65 -6.00 -14.84
N SER A 271 4.02 -6.76 -15.87
CA SER A 271 4.81 -6.23 -16.98
C SER A 271 4.03 -5.23 -17.82
N SER A 272 2.73 -5.44 -18.06
CA SER A 272 1.90 -4.48 -18.80
C SER A 272 1.64 -3.19 -18.01
N MET A 273 1.68 -3.26 -16.67
CA MET A 273 1.61 -2.10 -15.77
C MET A 273 2.98 -1.45 -15.50
N GLU A 274 4.05 -1.91 -16.16
CA GLU A 274 5.43 -1.45 -15.92
C GLU A 274 5.91 -1.59 -14.47
N ASN A 275 5.29 -2.47 -13.68
CA ASN A 275 5.62 -2.69 -12.28
C ASN A 275 6.84 -3.60 -12.14
N ARG A 276 8.03 -3.03 -12.36
CA ARG A 276 9.31 -3.76 -12.40
C ARG A 276 9.57 -4.61 -11.17
N ARG A 277 9.22 -4.10 -9.98
CA ARG A 277 9.44 -4.81 -8.71
C ARG A 277 8.72 -6.15 -8.69
N PHE A 278 7.43 -6.17 -8.99
CA PHE A 278 6.65 -7.41 -9.01
C PHE A 278 6.95 -8.28 -10.23
N THR A 279 7.29 -7.68 -11.38
CA THR A 279 7.79 -8.43 -12.54
C THR A 279 9.05 -9.23 -12.21
N ILE A 280 10.03 -8.61 -11.56
CA ILE A 280 11.27 -9.28 -11.11
C ILE A 280 10.94 -10.35 -10.07
N ALA A 281 10.08 -10.05 -9.09
CA ALA A 281 9.67 -11.02 -8.08
C ALA A 281 9.09 -12.30 -8.72
N CYS A 282 8.16 -12.17 -9.67
CA CYS A 282 7.59 -13.32 -10.39
C CYS A 282 8.70 -14.17 -11.03
N LEU A 283 9.66 -13.55 -11.73
CA LEU A 283 10.77 -14.25 -12.37
C LEU A 283 11.67 -14.99 -11.36
N ILE A 284 11.95 -14.37 -10.21
CA ILE A 284 12.74 -15.00 -9.14
C ILE A 284 12.04 -16.26 -8.63
N HIS A 285 10.75 -16.16 -8.30
CA HIS A 285 10.00 -17.31 -7.79
C HIS A 285 9.89 -18.44 -8.83
N GLN A 286 9.70 -18.10 -10.10
CA GLN A 286 9.70 -19.07 -11.18
C GLN A 286 11.07 -19.77 -11.33
N ALA A 287 12.17 -19.02 -11.32
CA ALA A 287 13.51 -19.58 -11.39
C ALA A 287 13.79 -20.55 -10.23
N GLN A 288 13.38 -20.20 -9.01
CA GLN A 288 13.52 -21.05 -7.83
C GLN A 288 12.77 -22.38 -7.98
N ILE A 289 11.51 -22.34 -8.43
CA ILE A 289 10.72 -23.56 -8.66
C ILE A 289 11.36 -24.42 -9.75
N LEU A 290 11.76 -23.82 -10.88
CA LEU A 290 12.38 -24.53 -11.99
C LEU A 290 13.70 -25.20 -11.60
N ARG A 291 14.54 -24.52 -10.78
CA ARG A 291 15.75 -25.12 -10.22
C ARG A 291 15.44 -26.32 -9.34
N ALA A 292 14.48 -26.19 -8.43
CA ALA A 292 14.06 -27.28 -7.55
C ALA A 292 13.59 -28.52 -8.34
N ASN A 293 12.98 -28.30 -9.51
CA ASN A 293 12.49 -29.36 -10.40
C ASN A 293 13.53 -29.85 -11.42
N GLY A 294 14.79 -29.44 -11.31
CA GLY A 294 15.85 -29.85 -12.24
C GLY A 294 15.76 -29.24 -13.65
N ARG A 295 14.83 -28.29 -13.88
CA ARG A 295 14.62 -27.58 -15.15
C ARG A 295 15.61 -26.41 -15.29
N MET A 296 16.91 -26.72 -15.18
CA MET A 296 17.98 -25.72 -15.05
C MET A 296 18.06 -24.75 -16.25
N GLN A 297 17.84 -25.24 -17.47
CA GLN A 297 17.84 -24.39 -18.66
C GLN A 297 16.74 -23.32 -18.62
N GLU A 298 15.54 -23.70 -18.18
CA GLU A 298 14.42 -22.76 -18.06
C GLU A 298 14.63 -21.78 -16.91
N ALA A 299 15.21 -22.22 -15.79
CA ALA A 299 15.58 -21.34 -14.69
C ALA A 299 16.59 -20.26 -15.14
N LEU A 300 17.63 -20.65 -15.88
CA LEU A 300 18.62 -19.72 -16.43
C LEU A 300 17.98 -18.70 -17.39
N LEU A 301 16.98 -19.09 -18.17
CA LEU A 301 16.23 -18.16 -19.02
C LEU A 301 15.45 -17.11 -18.20
N LYS A 302 14.85 -17.51 -17.06
CA LYS A 302 14.18 -16.57 -16.16
C LYS A 302 15.19 -15.63 -15.50
N GLU A 303 16.36 -16.11 -15.10
CA GLU A 303 17.45 -15.30 -14.53
C GLU A 303 18.04 -14.31 -15.53
N ALA A 304 18.22 -14.71 -16.78
CA ALA A 304 18.63 -13.80 -17.85
C ALA A 304 17.61 -12.67 -18.05
N LYS A 305 16.31 -12.98 -17.97
CA LYS A 305 15.25 -11.96 -18.01
C LYS A 305 15.31 -11.00 -16.82
N ILE A 306 15.62 -11.48 -15.61
CA ILE A 306 15.80 -10.62 -14.43
C ILE A 306 16.88 -9.57 -14.70
N MET A 307 18.04 -9.99 -15.24
CA MET A 307 19.13 -9.07 -15.57
C MET A 307 18.72 -8.02 -16.62
N ASN A 308 17.93 -8.40 -17.62
CA ASN A 308 17.43 -7.46 -18.62
C ASN A 308 16.40 -6.47 -18.08
N VAL A 309 15.55 -6.88 -17.13
CA VAL A 309 14.56 -6.00 -16.49
C VAL A 309 15.22 -5.09 -15.45
N GLY A 310 16.23 -5.59 -14.73
CA GLY A 310 16.95 -4.86 -13.68
C GLY A 310 18.13 -4.00 -14.17
N GLY A 311 18.68 -4.28 -15.36
CA GLY A 311 19.92 -3.67 -15.87
C GLY A 311 19.77 -2.31 -16.59
N ARG A 312 18.70 -1.54 -16.36
CA ARG A 312 18.65 -0.13 -16.78
C ARG A 312 19.15 0.75 -15.62
N GLU A 313 20.38 1.24 -15.78
CA GLU A 313 21.35 1.77 -14.80
C GLU A 313 21.04 3.05 -14.00
N ASP A 314 19.80 3.50 -13.79
CA ASP A 314 19.55 4.81 -13.14
C ASP A 314 19.00 4.80 -11.70
N ASP A 315 18.70 3.65 -11.08
CA ASP A 315 18.10 3.60 -9.72
C ASP A 315 19.06 3.14 -8.61
N VAL A 316 20.36 3.47 -8.72
CA VAL A 316 21.29 3.36 -7.58
C VAL A 316 21.38 4.70 -6.84
N VAL A 317 20.30 5.11 -6.17
CA VAL A 317 20.37 6.14 -5.13
C VAL A 317 19.51 5.75 -3.93
N THR A 318 20.23 5.36 -2.86
CA THR A 318 19.84 5.35 -1.44
C THR A 318 18.74 4.40 -0.99
N SER A 319 19.00 3.10 -1.02
CA SER A 319 18.73 2.29 0.18
C SER A 319 20.06 1.77 0.71
N ARG A 320 20.22 1.80 2.02
CA ARG A 320 21.43 1.39 2.74
C ARG A 320 21.61 -0.13 2.79
N GLU A 321 21.11 -0.84 1.78
CA GLU A 321 21.26 -2.28 1.64
C GLU A 321 22.19 -2.52 0.45
N ALA A 322 23.31 -3.17 0.75
CA ALA A 322 24.37 -3.40 -0.22
C ALA A 322 23.82 -4.12 -1.46
N PRO A 323 24.31 -3.78 -2.67
CA PRO A 323 23.97 -4.53 -3.87
C PRO A 323 24.36 -5.99 -3.66
N ILE A 324 23.43 -6.92 -3.91
CA ILE A 324 23.68 -8.36 -3.87
C ILE A 324 24.81 -8.64 -4.86
N ARG A 325 26.01 -8.93 -4.34
CA ARG A 325 27.14 -9.30 -5.17
C ARG A 325 26.96 -10.74 -5.62
N LEU A 326 27.10 -10.98 -6.92
CA LEU A 326 27.09 -12.30 -7.57
C LEU A 326 28.12 -13.30 -6.99
N GLU A 327 29.02 -12.83 -6.13
CA GLU A 327 30.02 -13.63 -5.42
C GLU A 327 29.38 -14.48 -4.28
N ASP A 328 28.24 -14.04 -3.72
CA ASP A 328 27.54 -14.76 -2.65
C ASP A 328 26.65 -15.92 -3.18
N VAL A 329 26.54 -16.08 -4.50
CA VAL A 329 25.76 -17.14 -5.17
C VAL A 329 26.64 -18.30 -5.67
N ARG A 330 27.97 -18.17 -5.57
CA ARG A 330 28.93 -19.12 -6.20
C ARG A 330 29.62 -20.11 -5.26
N SER A 331 29.25 -20.24 -3.99
CA SER A 331 29.83 -21.25 -3.10
C SER A 331 28.88 -22.43 -2.82
N ALA A 332 28.53 -23.19 -3.85
CA ALA A 332 28.05 -24.57 -3.68
C ALA A 332 28.18 -25.33 -5.00
N ASP A 333 29.41 -25.61 -5.42
CA ASP A 333 29.64 -26.74 -6.33
C ASP A 333 29.83 -28.02 -5.48
N PRO A 334 29.18 -29.14 -5.85
CA PRO A 334 29.26 -30.40 -5.13
C PRO A 334 30.33 -31.31 -5.74
N ILE A 335 31.48 -31.51 -5.08
CA ILE A 335 32.42 -32.58 -5.45
C ILE A 335 33.10 -33.20 -4.20
N ASN A 336 32.85 -34.50 -4.02
CA ASN A 336 33.62 -35.54 -3.33
C ASN A 336 34.19 -35.29 -1.91
N GLN A 337 33.57 -35.90 -0.90
CA GLN A 337 34.00 -37.20 -0.33
C GLN A 337 32.97 -37.74 0.66
#